data_AF-A0A5N5WUW3-F1
#
_entry.id   AF-A0A5N5WUW3-F1
#
_cell.length_a   1.000
_cell.length_b   1.000
_cell.length_c   1.000
_cell.angle_alpha   90.00
_cell.angle_beta   90.00
_cell.angle_gamma   90.00
#
_symmetry.space_group_name_H-M   'P 1'
#
loop_
_entity.id
_entity.type
_entity.pdbx_description
1 polymer ?
#
loop_
_entity_poly.entity_id
_entity_poly.type
_entity_poly.pdbx_seq_one_letter_code
_entity_poly.pdbx_strand_id
1 'polypeptide(L)'
;MAFTIINGQVYTPGLAIIDAPQPNTPLGGDNLQVAIDISGNGQLSSSSSSQFHGITIFLTSNKLSKNFTISNGTTTKFNAYVGPILDLEPSSAVKHVNWIWPACLVGNGNGGSGSARGAYNVSIHQSFKWNGTNYYTVSDLPISVTNSISESGDRVDCGLLENDLLGPAEIAASNDTLPGQPWVSAEASSGGESSSKSSSGDTNGGSQIGITVKQCALFALMVWGMLLV
;
A
#
# COMPACT_ATOMS: atom_id res chain seq x y z
N MET A 1 -8.45 -3.88 -3.63
CA MET A 1 -7.63 -4.52 -4.67
C MET A 1 -6.18 -4.46 -4.27
N ALA A 2 -5.39 -5.50 -4.55
CA ALA A 2 -3.97 -5.54 -4.22
C ALA A 2 -3.15 -4.67 -5.20
N PHE A 3 -2.12 -3.99 -4.69
CA PHE A 3 -1.10 -3.34 -5.52
C PHE A 3 -0.17 -4.39 -6.14
N THR A 4 0.55 -4.00 -7.19
CA THR A 4 1.60 -4.85 -7.82
C THR A 4 2.96 -4.22 -7.56
N ILE A 5 3.98 -5.03 -7.24
CA ILE A 5 5.34 -4.54 -7.03
C ILE A 5 6.20 -4.93 -8.23
N ILE A 6 6.84 -3.97 -8.86
CA ILE A 6 7.77 -4.19 -9.99
C ILE A 6 9.02 -3.37 -9.75
N ASN A 7 10.18 -4.01 -9.72
CA ASN A 7 11.49 -3.36 -9.49
C ASN A 7 11.54 -2.45 -8.25
N GLY A 8 10.80 -2.82 -7.19
CA GLY A 8 10.73 -2.03 -5.95
C GLY A 8 9.75 -0.86 -6.00
N GLN A 9 9.00 -0.67 -7.09
CA GLN A 9 7.92 0.31 -7.15
C GLN A 9 6.58 -0.36 -6.91
N VAL A 10 5.68 0.30 -6.17
CA VAL A 10 4.35 -0.20 -5.86
C VAL A 10 3.33 0.48 -6.78
N TYR A 11 2.86 -0.27 -7.77
CA TYR A 11 1.83 0.15 -8.71
C TYR A 11 0.48 0.05 -8.03
N THR A 12 -0.14 1.19 -7.78
CA THR A 12 -1.48 1.24 -7.18
C THR A 12 -2.53 0.78 -8.21
N PRO A 13 -3.75 0.41 -7.78
CA PRO A 13 -4.92 0.22 -8.64
C PRO A 13 -5.40 1.50 -9.35
N GLY A 14 -4.57 2.55 -9.46
CA GLY A 14 -4.84 3.81 -10.13
C GLY A 14 -3.63 4.26 -10.94
N LEU A 15 -3.48 5.58 -11.10
CA LEU A 15 -2.37 6.16 -11.87
C LEU A 15 -1.08 6.32 -11.05
N ALA A 16 -1.16 6.44 -9.72
CA ALA A 16 0.01 6.70 -8.89
C ALA A 16 0.89 5.45 -8.74
N ILE A 17 2.19 5.67 -8.69
CA ILE A 17 3.19 4.64 -8.34
C ILE A 17 3.87 5.11 -7.05
N ILE A 18 3.95 4.23 -6.04
CA ILE A 18 4.62 4.53 -4.77
C ILE A 18 6.05 3.99 -4.84
N ASP A 19 7.03 4.88 -4.77
CA ASP A 19 8.46 4.52 -4.75
C ASP A 19 8.94 4.19 -3.33
N ALA A 20 8.32 4.83 -2.32
CA ALA A 20 8.57 4.56 -0.91
C ALA A 20 7.37 4.95 -0.03
N PRO A 21 7.15 4.29 1.11
CA PRO A 21 7.92 3.15 1.63
C PRO A 21 7.57 1.82 0.94
N GLN A 22 8.33 0.76 1.22
CA GLN A 22 7.94 -0.59 0.82
C GLN A 22 6.82 -1.13 1.74
N PRO A 23 5.99 -2.07 1.27
CA PRO A 23 5.01 -2.72 2.12
C PRO A 23 5.64 -3.38 3.35
N ASN A 24 4.96 -3.30 4.48
CA ASN A 24 5.35 -3.82 5.78
C ASN A 24 6.65 -3.21 6.35
N THR A 25 7.06 -2.03 5.86
CA THR A 25 8.24 -1.34 6.41
C THR A 25 7.94 -0.84 7.82
N PRO A 26 8.83 -1.09 8.80
CA PRO A 26 8.78 -0.44 10.10
C PRO A 26 9.27 1.01 9.98
N LEU A 27 8.43 1.95 10.39
CA LEU A 27 8.64 3.39 10.25
C LEU A 27 8.63 4.10 11.61
N GLY A 28 9.24 5.27 11.63
CA GLY A 28 9.45 6.15 12.78
C GLY A 28 10.25 7.37 12.35
N GLY A 29 11.07 7.92 13.23
CA GLY A 29 11.85 9.14 12.99
C GLY A 29 11.01 10.41 13.17
N ASP A 30 11.42 11.48 12.51
CA ASP A 30 10.73 12.78 12.60
C ASP A 30 9.46 12.81 11.74
N ASN A 31 9.55 12.25 10.54
CA ASN A 31 8.50 12.29 9.53
C ASN A 31 8.19 10.89 8.96
N LEU A 32 6.94 10.70 8.56
CA LEU A 32 6.59 9.73 7.54
C LEU A 32 6.94 10.33 6.17
N GLN A 33 7.76 9.62 5.41
CA GLN A 33 8.11 10.00 4.05
C GLN A 33 7.42 9.05 3.07
N VAL A 34 6.64 9.60 2.15
CA VAL A 34 6.02 8.86 1.05
C VAL A 34 6.47 9.50 -0.27
N ALA A 35 7.07 8.71 -1.15
CA ALA A 35 7.50 9.15 -2.47
C ALA A 35 6.53 8.60 -3.52
N ILE A 36 5.94 9.49 -4.32
CA ILE A 36 4.85 9.16 -5.25
C ILE A 36 5.20 9.66 -6.63
N ASP A 37 5.39 8.76 -7.59
CA ASP A 37 5.50 9.10 -9.00
C ASP A 37 4.10 9.34 -9.59
N ILE A 38 3.89 10.56 -10.07
CA ILE A 38 2.65 11.03 -10.72
C ILE A 38 2.77 11.13 -12.25
N SER A 39 3.86 10.61 -12.83
CA SER A 39 4.08 10.56 -14.28
C SER A 39 3.62 9.27 -14.93
N GLY A 40 3.17 8.29 -14.15
CA GLY A 40 2.84 6.96 -14.67
C GLY A 40 4.06 6.30 -15.30
N ASN A 41 5.22 6.39 -14.64
CA ASN A 41 6.50 5.94 -15.18
C ASN A 41 6.83 6.59 -16.55
N GLY A 42 6.60 7.90 -16.65
CA GLY A 42 6.79 8.70 -17.86
C GLY A 42 5.71 8.54 -18.95
N GLN A 43 4.66 7.76 -18.72
CA GLN A 43 3.61 7.49 -19.72
C GLN A 43 2.47 8.53 -19.71
N LEU A 44 2.32 9.31 -18.64
CA LEU A 44 1.34 10.41 -18.58
C LEU A 44 1.84 11.61 -19.36
N SER A 45 1.08 12.03 -20.37
CA SER A 45 1.34 13.25 -21.14
C SER A 45 0.37 14.38 -20.77
N SER A 46 0.83 15.63 -20.95
CA SER A 46 0.07 16.84 -20.59
C SER A 46 -1.21 17.09 -21.40
N SER A 47 -1.41 16.37 -22.51
CA SER A 47 -2.61 16.45 -23.36
C SER A 47 -3.44 15.15 -23.35
N SER A 48 -3.15 14.22 -22.44
CA SER A 48 -3.73 12.87 -22.49
C SER A 48 -5.18 12.80 -21.98
N SER A 49 -5.86 11.74 -22.43
CA SER A 49 -7.13 11.28 -21.88
C SER A 49 -7.01 10.75 -20.44
N SER A 50 -5.81 10.81 -19.84
CA SER A 50 -5.49 10.29 -18.52
C SER A 50 -4.82 11.38 -17.67
N GLN A 51 -5.36 11.72 -16.51
CA GLN A 51 -4.77 12.75 -15.65
C GLN A 51 -5.26 12.57 -14.21
N PHE A 52 -4.45 13.02 -13.25
CA PHE A 52 -4.94 13.16 -11.88
C PHE A 52 -5.88 14.35 -11.76
N HIS A 53 -6.94 14.16 -10.98
CA HIS A 53 -7.73 15.27 -10.44
C HIS A 53 -7.28 15.59 -9.00
N GLY A 54 -6.88 14.58 -8.24
CA GLY A 54 -6.36 14.75 -6.89
C GLY A 54 -5.82 13.45 -6.29
N ILE A 55 -4.95 13.61 -5.29
CA ILE A 55 -4.46 12.53 -4.44
C ILE A 55 -4.60 13.01 -2.99
N THR A 56 -5.21 12.18 -2.15
CA THR A 56 -5.28 12.39 -0.70
C THR A 56 -4.77 11.14 0.00
N ILE A 57 -4.19 11.33 1.18
CA ILE A 57 -3.53 10.26 1.92
C ILE A 57 -3.96 10.31 3.38
N PHE A 58 -4.23 9.13 3.92
CA PHE A 58 -4.57 8.92 5.31
C PHE A 58 -3.70 7.84 5.92
N LEU A 59 -3.43 7.95 7.22
CA LEU A 59 -2.85 6.88 8.01
C LEU A 59 -3.97 6.15 8.75
N THR A 60 -4.32 4.94 8.32
CA THR A 60 -5.50 4.22 8.81
C THR A 60 -5.13 2.93 9.55
N SER A 61 -5.84 2.62 10.63
CA SER A 61 -5.74 1.34 11.33
C SER A 61 -7.09 0.97 11.91
N ASN A 62 -7.72 -0.05 11.33
CA ASN A 62 -8.97 -0.61 11.85
C ASN A 62 -8.79 -1.21 13.25
N LYS A 63 -7.64 -1.85 13.51
CA LYS A 63 -7.34 -2.49 14.80
C LYS A 63 -7.22 -1.47 15.94
N LEU A 64 -6.65 -0.31 15.64
CA LEU A 64 -6.45 0.77 16.62
C LEU A 64 -7.59 1.79 16.60
N SER A 65 -8.56 1.63 15.68
CA SER A 65 -9.63 2.59 15.41
C SER A 65 -9.09 4.00 15.17
N LYS A 66 -8.05 4.10 14.33
CA LYS A 66 -7.35 5.35 14.00
C LYS A 66 -7.44 5.68 12.51
N ASN A 67 -7.67 6.94 12.20
CA ASN A 67 -7.62 7.49 10.85
C ASN A 67 -7.07 8.92 10.95
N PHE A 68 -5.82 9.14 10.51
CA PHE A 68 -5.21 10.46 10.53
C PHE A 68 -5.05 11.01 9.11
N THR A 69 -5.36 12.28 8.94
CA THR A 69 -5.15 13.00 7.69
C THR A 69 -3.65 13.28 7.49
N ILE A 70 -3.06 12.69 6.44
CA ILE A 70 -1.69 13.01 5.99
C ILE A 70 -1.72 14.16 4.98
N SER A 71 -2.66 14.12 4.03
CA SER A 71 -2.95 15.18 3.06
C SER A 71 -4.38 15.05 2.56
N ASN A 72 -5.10 16.16 2.48
CA ASN A 72 -6.50 16.19 2.02
C ASN A 72 -6.73 17.09 0.79
N GLY A 73 -5.68 17.53 0.10
CA GLY A 73 -5.81 18.42 -1.05
C GLY A 73 -6.05 19.90 -0.71
N THR A 74 -5.86 20.31 0.55
CA THR A 74 -5.94 21.72 0.97
C THR A 74 -4.68 22.16 1.72
N THR A 75 -4.43 23.46 1.82
CA THR A 75 -3.30 24.01 2.57
C THR A 75 -3.72 24.35 4.00
N THR A 76 -2.84 24.08 4.97
CA THR A 76 -3.10 24.39 6.39
C THR A 76 -2.26 25.56 6.87
N LYS A 77 -2.78 26.28 7.86
CA LYS A 77 -2.05 27.36 8.53
C LYS A 77 -1.00 26.86 9.53
N PHE A 78 -1.08 25.59 9.95
CA PHE A 78 -0.29 25.05 11.07
C PHE A 78 0.56 23.84 10.69
N ASN A 79 0.77 23.57 9.40
CA ASN A 79 1.48 22.39 8.88
C ASN A 79 0.98 21.06 9.48
N ALA A 80 -0.29 21.00 9.91
CA ALA A 80 -0.87 19.84 10.58
C ALA A 80 -0.91 18.63 9.62
N TYR A 81 -1.22 18.89 8.36
CA TYR A 81 -1.11 17.94 7.27
C TYR A 81 -0.44 18.57 6.05
N VAL A 82 0.06 17.72 5.16
CA VAL A 82 0.73 18.12 3.93
C VAL A 82 -0.29 18.69 2.95
N GLY A 83 0.10 19.76 2.24
CA GLY A 83 -0.73 20.42 1.24
C GLY A 83 -1.11 19.52 0.05
N PRO A 84 -1.74 20.09 -0.99
CA PRO A 84 -2.11 19.34 -2.19
C PRO A 84 -0.89 18.62 -2.80
N ILE A 85 -0.98 17.30 -2.94
CA ILE A 85 0.16 16.45 -3.35
C ILE A 85 0.65 16.80 -4.76
N LEU A 86 -0.26 17.10 -5.67
CA LEU A 86 0.07 17.42 -7.07
C LEU A 86 0.84 18.74 -7.20
N ASP A 87 0.72 19.64 -6.21
CA ASP A 87 1.41 20.93 -6.17
C ASP A 87 2.78 20.85 -5.49
N LEU A 88 3.10 19.73 -4.83
CA LEU A 88 4.43 19.50 -4.27
C LEU A 88 5.45 19.45 -5.41
N GLU A 89 6.63 20.04 -5.21
CA GLU A 89 7.78 19.91 -6.12
C GLU A 89 7.37 20.05 -7.61
N PRO A 90 6.89 21.23 -8.05
CA PRO A 90 6.22 21.39 -9.34
C PRO A 90 7.08 21.03 -10.56
N SER A 91 8.41 21.00 -10.40
CA SER A 91 9.37 20.59 -11.43
C SER A 91 9.73 19.09 -11.39
N SER A 92 9.09 18.30 -10.51
CA SER A 92 9.37 16.87 -10.33
C SER A 92 8.14 16.03 -10.63
N ALA A 93 8.36 14.88 -11.27
CA ALA A 93 7.35 13.83 -11.42
C ALA A 93 7.13 13.04 -10.12
N VAL A 94 8.14 12.99 -9.25
CA VAL A 94 8.07 12.34 -7.94
C VAL A 94 7.74 13.39 -6.90
N LYS A 95 6.70 13.11 -6.11
CA LYS A 95 6.21 13.96 -5.02
C LYS A 95 6.63 13.37 -3.69
N HIS A 96 7.40 14.13 -2.92
CA HIS A 96 7.82 13.75 -1.58
C HIS A 96 6.87 14.32 -0.53
N VAL A 97 5.99 13.47 -0.01
CA VAL A 97 5.12 13.79 1.12
C VAL A 97 5.94 13.60 2.40
N ASN A 98 6.27 14.70 3.07
CA ASN A 98 6.98 14.71 4.36
C ASN A 98 6.01 15.11 5.47
N TRP A 99 5.37 14.13 6.11
CA TRP A 99 4.38 14.37 7.14
C TRP A 99 4.95 14.14 8.53
N ILE A 100 4.80 15.11 9.44
CA ILE A 100 5.30 15.01 10.81
C ILE A 100 4.42 14.04 11.59
N TRP A 101 5.01 13.03 12.26
CA TRP A 101 4.22 12.14 13.11
C TRP A 101 3.55 12.92 14.25
N PRO A 102 2.23 12.76 14.48
CA PRO A 102 1.53 13.45 15.55
C PRO A 102 1.90 12.91 16.94
N ALA A 103 1.62 13.71 17.98
CA ALA A 103 2.13 13.49 19.33
C ALA A 103 1.76 12.13 19.93
N CYS A 104 0.57 11.59 19.65
CA CYS A 104 0.14 10.28 20.20
C CYS A 104 0.91 9.08 19.60
N LEU A 105 1.69 9.26 18.54
CA LEU A 105 2.55 8.23 17.97
C LEU A 105 3.98 8.25 18.51
N VAL A 106 4.33 9.20 19.38
CA VAL A 106 5.62 9.25 20.08
C VAL A 106 5.86 7.95 20.86
N GLY A 107 7.11 7.47 20.86
CA GLY A 107 7.52 6.30 21.63
C GLY A 107 8.43 5.35 20.84
N ASN A 108 8.44 4.08 21.27
CA ASN A 108 9.25 3.01 20.71
C ASN A 108 8.48 1.68 20.65
N GLY A 109 8.80 0.84 19.66
CA GLY A 109 8.15 -0.45 19.46
C GLY A 109 6.66 -0.33 19.15
N ASN A 110 5.92 -1.42 19.39
CA ASN A 110 4.46 -1.48 19.18
C ASN A 110 3.65 -0.73 20.26
N GLY A 111 4.33 -0.15 21.26
CA GLY A 111 3.67 0.44 22.42
C GLY A 111 2.96 -0.58 23.32
N GLY A 112 2.48 -0.11 24.48
CA GLY A 112 1.68 -0.89 25.43
C GLY A 112 0.17 -0.74 25.20
N SER A 113 -0.63 -1.24 26.15
CA SER A 113 -2.08 -1.04 26.15
C SER A 113 -2.42 0.45 26.09
N GLY A 114 -3.25 0.85 25.12
CA GLY A 114 -3.64 2.25 24.90
C GLY A 114 -2.67 3.05 24.02
N SER A 115 -1.60 2.44 23.51
CA SER A 115 -0.75 3.09 22.52
C SER A 115 -1.45 3.19 21.16
N ALA A 116 -1.29 4.33 20.49
CA ALA A 116 -1.67 4.48 19.09
C ALA A 116 -0.63 3.87 18.14
N ARG A 117 0.40 3.17 18.61
CA ARG A 117 1.46 2.59 17.77
C ARG A 117 1.10 1.17 17.32
N GLY A 118 1.64 0.74 16.18
CA GLY A 118 1.41 -0.60 15.66
C GLY A 118 1.21 -0.66 14.14
N ALA A 119 0.35 -1.57 13.69
CA ALA A 119 0.09 -1.78 12.27
C ALA A 119 -0.87 -0.72 11.71
N TYR A 120 -0.49 -0.15 10.58
CA TYR A 120 -1.22 0.88 9.86
C TYR A 120 -1.17 0.63 8.36
N ASN A 121 -2.08 1.24 7.62
CA ASN A 121 -1.97 1.43 6.19
C ASN A 121 -1.73 2.91 5.90
N VAL A 122 -0.83 3.18 4.96
CA VAL A 122 -0.88 4.44 4.20
C VAL A 122 -1.97 4.23 3.16
N SER A 123 -3.16 4.79 3.40
CA SER A 123 -4.30 4.71 2.50
C SER A 123 -4.20 5.83 1.47
N ILE A 124 -4.01 5.47 0.21
CA ILE A 124 -3.89 6.41 -0.91
C ILE A 124 -5.21 6.43 -1.66
N HIS A 125 -5.86 7.60 -1.65
CA HIS A 125 -7.10 7.87 -2.34
C HIS A 125 -6.78 8.72 -3.57
N GLN A 126 -7.20 8.25 -4.73
CA GLN A 126 -6.91 8.90 -6.01
C GLN A 126 -8.20 9.19 -6.73
N SER A 127 -8.40 10.44 -7.14
CA SER A 127 -9.39 10.81 -8.15
C SER A 127 -8.64 11.13 -9.43
N PHE A 128 -9.02 10.48 -10.53
CA PHE A 128 -8.33 10.62 -11.80
C PHE A 128 -9.23 10.30 -12.98
N LYS A 129 -8.75 10.68 -14.15
CA LYS A 129 -9.30 10.24 -15.43
C LYS A 129 -8.34 9.24 -16.03
N TRP A 130 -8.84 8.17 -16.63
CA TRP A 130 -8.05 7.23 -17.41
C TRP A 130 -8.82 6.83 -18.66
N ASN A 131 -8.20 7.01 -19.82
CA ASN A 131 -8.80 6.79 -21.13
C ASN A 131 -10.18 7.46 -21.31
N GLY A 132 -10.35 8.65 -20.72
CA GLY A 132 -11.58 9.45 -20.81
C GLY A 132 -12.63 9.15 -19.75
N THR A 133 -12.46 8.10 -18.95
CA THR A 133 -13.38 7.75 -17.84
C THR A 133 -12.82 8.23 -16.51
N ASN A 134 -13.66 8.82 -15.67
CA ASN A 134 -13.27 9.22 -14.31
C ASN A 134 -13.36 8.03 -13.36
N TYR A 135 -12.39 7.93 -12.47
CA TYR A 135 -12.28 6.90 -11.45
C TYR A 135 -11.93 7.51 -10.11
N TYR A 136 -12.38 6.86 -9.05
CA TYR A 136 -11.94 7.04 -7.68
C TYR A 136 -11.46 5.70 -7.12
N THR A 137 -10.20 5.64 -6.70
CA THR A 137 -9.65 4.40 -6.15
C THR A 137 -9.02 4.61 -4.79
N VAL A 138 -9.18 3.62 -3.92
CA VAL A 138 -8.53 3.53 -2.61
C VAL A 138 -7.60 2.32 -2.59
N SER A 139 -6.35 2.55 -2.20
CA SER A 139 -5.34 1.51 -2.06
C SER A 139 -4.58 1.64 -0.76
N ASP A 140 -4.50 0.54 -0.02
CA ASP A 140 -3.83 0.46 1.26
C ASP A 140 -2.41 -0.10 1.10
N LEU A 141 -1.41 0.66 1.51
CA LEU A 141 -0.03 0.21 1.63
C LEU A 141 0.28 -0.11 3.11
N PRO A 142 0.42 -1.39 3.49
CA PRO A 142 0.66 -1.75 4.88
C PRO A 142 2.03 -1.28 5.35
N ILE A 143 2.11 -0.76 6.56
CA ILE A 143 3.33 -0.36 7.26
C ILE A 143 3.21 -0.68 8.76
N SER A 144 4.29 -0.49 9.53
CA SER A 144 4.23 -0.56 10.99
C SER A 144 4.89 0.65 11.64
N VAL A 145 4.18 1.35 12.51
CA VAL A 145 4.71 2.48 13.29
C VAL A 145 5.36 1.92 14.55
N THR A 146 6.62 1.49 14.40
CA THR A 146 7.34 0.73 15.44
C THR A 146 8.73 1.25 15.74
N ASN A 147 9.37 1.98 14.81
CA ASN A 147 10.67 2.60 15.08
C ASN A 147 10.51 3.84 15.96
N SER A 148 11.59 4.27 16.61
CA SER A 148 11.56 5.40 17.55
C SER A 148 10.95 6.65 16.92
N ILE A 149 10.02 7.29 17.63
CA ILE A 149 9.51 8.63 17.33
C ILE A 149 9.74 9.45 18.60
N SER A 150 10.70 10.37 18.56
CA SER A 150 11.05 11.22 19.70
C SER A 150 10.03 12.33 19.91
N GLU A 151 9.86 12.81 21.14
CA GLU A 151 9.08 14.02 21.41
C GLU A 151 9.64 15.24 20.67
N SER A 152 8.75 16.11 20.18
CA SER A 152 9.11 17.40 19.59
C SER A 152 7.92 18.37 19.69
N GLY A 153 8.22 19.66 19.84
CA GLY A 153 7.21 20.73 19.85
C GLY A 153 6.51 20.95 18.51
N ASP A 154 7.06 20.42 17.41
CA ASP A 154 6.46 20.51 16.07
C ASP A 154 5.38 19.45 15.83
N ARG A 155 5.24 18.47 16.74
CA ARG A 155 4.24 17.40 16.61
C ARG A 155 2.89 17.91 17.11
N VAL A 156 1.93 17.99 16.21
CA VAL A 156 0.57 18.42 16.53
C VAL A 156 -0.18 17.36 17.35
N ASP A 157 -1.23 17.81 18.04
CA ASP A 157 -2.17 16.92 18.72
C ASP A 157 -2.89 16.00 17.71
N CYS A 158 -3.08 14.74 18.08
CA CYS A 158 -3.70 13.76 17.20
C CYS A 158 -5.16 14.10 16.84
N GLY A 159 -5.91 14.73 17.75
CA GLY A 159 -7.29 15.14 17.51
C GLY A 159 -7.44 16.18 16.41
N LEU A 160 -6.37 16.89 16.04
CA LEU A 160 -6.37 17.82 14.90
C LEU A 160 -6.29 17.11 13.54
N LEU A 161 -5.81 15.86 13.52
CA LEU A 161 -5.62 15.07 12.31
C LEU A 161 -6.63 13.93 12.19
N GLU A 162 -7.23 13.55 13.31
CA GLU A 162 -8.18 12.47 13.41
C GLU A 162 -9.41 12.74 12.54
N ASN A 163 -9.80 11.74 11.76
CA ASN A 163 -10.99 11.75 10.92
C ASN A 163 -11.83 10.50 11.23
N ASP A 164 -13.08 10.50 10.80
CA ASP A 164 -13.95 9.34 10.97
C ASP A 164 -13.38 8.15 10.19
N LEU A 165 -13.31 7.00 10.85
CA LEU A 165 -12.87 5.76 10.21
C LEU A 165 -14.05 5.15 9.47
N LEU A 166 -13.97 5.13 8.13
CA LEU A 166 -15.00 4.51 7.30
C LEU A 166 -14.99 2.99 7.46
N GLY A 167 -16.19 2.41 7.39
CA GLY A 167 -16.33 0.96 7.41
C GLY A 167 -15.79 0.32 6.12
N PRO A 168 -15.34 -0.95 6.15
CA PRO A 168 -14.84 -1.64 4.96
C PRO A 168 -15.84 -1.67 3.79
N ALA A 169 -17.14 -1.79 4.09
CA ALA A 169 -18.20 -1.80 3.08
C ALA A 169 -18.34 -0.43 2.38
N GLU A 170 -18.14 0.66 3.10
CA GLU A 170 -18.26 2.02 2.58
C GLU A 170 -17.05 2.38 1.71
N ILE A 171 -15.85 1.96 2.11
CA ILE A 171 -14.65 2.05 1.28
C ILE A 171 -14.83 1.22 0.01
N ALA A 172 -15.33 -0.02 0.12
CA ALA A 172 -15.55 -0.88 -1.04
C ALA A 172 -16.59 -0.30 -2.00
N ALA A 173 -17.66 0.33 -1.50
CA ALA A 173 -18.70 0.94 -2.32
C ALA A 173 -18.23 2.20 -3.07
N SER A 174 -17.24 2.92 -2.54
CA SER A 174 -16.67 4.12 -3.18
C SER A 174 -15.47 3.81 -4.07
N ASN A 175 -14.88 2.62 -3.98
CA ASN A 175 -13.66 2.24 -4.69
C ASN A 175 -13.97 1.61 -6.05
N ASP A 176 -13.68 2.34 -7.12
CA ASP A 176 -13.85 1.85 -8.48
C ASP A 176 -12.87 0.71 -8.80
N THR A 177 -13.27 -0.16 -9.72
CA THR A 177 -12.42 -1.23 -10.25
C THR A 177 -12.01 -0.91 -11.67
N LEU A 178 -10.71 -0.86 -11.92
CA LEU A 178 -10.18 -0.71 -13.27
C LEU A 178 -10.12 -2.07 -13.98
N PRO A 179 -10.30 -2.12 -15.32
CA PRO A 179 -10.14 -3.34 -16.12
C PRO A 179 -8.70 -3.89 -16.14
N GLY A 180 -7.71 -3.14 -15.64
CA GLY A 180 -6.31 -3.54 -15.50
C GLY A 180 -5.47 -2.43 -14.88
N GLN A 181 -4.23 -2.73 -14.48
CA GLN A 181 -3.31 -1.70 -13.99
C GLN A 181 -2.84 -0.84 -15.18
N PRO A 182 -2.98 0.51 -15.14
CA PRO A 182 -2.74 1.39 -16.28
C PRO A 182 -1.36 1.32 -16.97
N TRP A 183 -0.32 0.91 -16.25
CA TRP A 183 1.10 0.99 -16.66
C TRP A 183 1.76 -0.37 -16.86
N VAL A 184 1.10 -1.43 -16.43
CA VAL A 184 1.62 -2.80 -16.41
C VAL A 184 0.82 -3.60 -17.42
N SER A 185 1.51 -4.10 -18.45
CA SER A 185 0.91 -5.06 -19.37
C SER A 185 0.57 -6.34 -18.62
N ALA A 186 -0.52 -7.01 -19.01
CA ALA A 186 -0.97 -8.26 -18.37
C ALA A 186 0.10 -9.38 -18.36
N GLU A 187 1.16 -9.24 -19.16
CA GLU A 187 2.27 -10.20 -19.30
C GLU A 187 3.41 -10.01 -18.28
N ALA A 188 3.43 -8.91 -17.52
CA ALA A 188 4.53 -8.59 -16.60
C ALA A 188 4.40 -9.18 -15.19
N SER A 189 3.27 -9.83 -14.85
CA SER A 189 3.05 -10.48 -13.55
C SER A 189 3.67 -11.89 -13.51
N SER A 190 5.00 -11.98 -13.51
CA SER A 190 5.69 -13.19 -13.06
C SER A 190 6.95 -12.83 -12.26
N GLY A 191 6.91 -13.04 -10.94
CA GLY A 191 8.04 -12.89 -10.04
C GLY A 191 7.73 -11.98 -8.84
N GLY A 192 7.67 -12.46 -7.60
CA GLY A 192 7.93 -13.79 -7.10
C GLY A 192 7.36 -13.95 -5.69
N GLU A 193 6.75 -15.11 -5.44
CA GLU A 193 6.56 -15.65 -4.10
C GLU A 193 7.87 -16.28 -3.64
N SER A 194 8.61 -15.59 -2.78
CA SER A 194 9.77 -16.14 -2.09
C SER A 194 9.29 -17.01 -0.91
N SER A 195 8.99 -18.28 -1.20
CA SER A 195 8.90 -19.31 -0.16
C SER A 195 10.32 -19.70 0.27
N SER A 196 10.74 -19.19 1.42
CA SER A 196 11.98 -19.56 2.08
C SER A 196 11.90 -20.99 2.62
N LYS A 197 12.46 -21.95 1.90
CA LYS A 197 12.88 -23.24 2.48
C LYS A 197 14.38 -23.22 2.70
N SER A 198 14.76 -23.17 3.97
CA SER A 198 16.09 -23.48 4.48
C SER A 198 16.44 -24.92 4.11
N SER A 199 17.60 -25.11 3.46
CA SER A 199 18.26 -26.41 3.44
C SER A 199 19.75 -26.19 3.68
N SER A 200 20.18 -26.73 4.81
CA SER A 200 21.56 -26.83 5.24
C SER A 200 22.34 -27.65 4.22
N GLY A 201 23.51 -27.14 3.83
CA GLY A 201 24.42 -27.85 2.96
C GLY A 201 25.12 -28.99 3.69
N ASP A 202 25.27 -30.12 2.98
CA ASP A 202 26.41 -31.02 3.13
C ASP A 202 26.68 -31.70 1.78
N THR A 203 27.88 -31.47 1.28
CA THR A 203 28.47 -32.08 0.08
C THR A 203 28.98 -33.48 0.37
N ASN A 204 28.61 -34.47 -0.46
CA ASN A 204 29.59 -35.35 -1.13
C ASN A 204 28.95 -36.36 -2.10
N GLY A 205 29.51 -36.38 -3.31
CA GLY A 205 29.90 -37.56 -4.12
C GLY A 205 28.93 -38.72 -4.33
N GLY A 206 28.55 -38.95 -5.59
CA GLY A 206 28.11 -40.27 -6.03
C GLY A 206 27.25 -40.26 -7.29
N SER A 207 27.87 -40.59 -8.42
CA SER A 207 27.22 -41.04 -9.67
C SER A 207 26.12 -42.07 -9.39
N GLN A 208 24.98 -42.00 -10.08
CA GLN A 208 24.36 -43.10 -10.87
C GLN A 208 23.06 -42.65 -11.56
N ILE A 209 22.80 -43.33 -12.67
CA ILE A 209 21.74 -43.19 -13.68
C ILE A 209 20.39 -43.69 -13.14
N GLY A 210 19.24 -43.13 -13.55
CA GLY A 210 17.93 -43.74 -13.25
C GLY A 210 16.66 -42.95 -13.58
N ILE A 211 16.22 -43.03 -14.85
CA ILE A 211 14.86 -43.19 -15.40
C ILE A 211 13.61 -42.92 -14.51
N THR A 212 12.74 -42.01 -15.01
CA THR A 212 11.25 -41.79 -14.90
C THR A 212 10.48 -42.03 -13.60
N VAL A 213 9.49 -41.16 -13.32
CA VAL A 213 8.03 -41.35 -13.62
C VAL A 213 7.25 -40.11 -13.18
N LYS A 214 6.45 -39.53 -14.09
CA LYS A 214 5.39 -38.55 -13.77
C LYS A 214 4.19 -39.31 -13.22
N GLN A 215 3.77 -39.00 -11.99
CA GLN A 215 2.53 -39.53 -11.42
C GLN A 215 1.50 -38.41 -11.29
N CYS A 216 0.55 -38.38 -12.21
CA CYS A 216 -0.73 -37.69 -12.06
C CYS A 216 -1.68 -38.64 -11.31
N ALA A 217 -2.24 -38.22 -10.18
CA ALA A 217 -3.32 -38.95 -9.50
C ALA A 217 -4.63 -38.20 -9.71
N LEU A 218 -5.52 -38.82 -10.49
CA LEU A 218 -6.95 -38.51 -10.58
C LEU A 218 -7.66 -38.93 -9.28
N PHE A 219 -8.50 -38.04 -8.75
CA PHE A 219 -9.52 -38.40 -7.77
C PHE A 219 -10.82 -38.76 -8.50
N ALA A 220 -11.28 -39.99 -8.34
CA ALA A 220 -12.58 -40.47 -8.80
C ALA A 220 -13.46 -40.83 -7.60
N LEU A 221 -14.74 -40.48 -7.74
CA LEU A 221 -15.88 -40.64 -6.84
C LEU A 221 -16.07 -42.06 -6.27
N MET A 222 -16.56 -42.15 -5.03
CA MET A 222 -17.44 -43.24 -4.60
C MET A 222 -18.68 -42.69 -3.90
N VAL A 223 -19.83 -43.06 -4.46
CA VAL A 223 -21.17 -42.94 -3.90
C VAL A 223 -21.60 -44.32 -3.43
N TRP A 224 -21.99 -44.45 -2.17
CA TRP A 224 -22.86 -45.50 -1.62
C TRP A 224 -23.36 -44.96 -0.28
N GLY A 225 -24.64 -44.75 0.04
CA GLY A 225 -25.85 -45.41 -0.42
C GLY A 225 -26.31 -46.37 0.67
N MET A 226 -27.13 -45.89 1.64
CA MET A 226 -28.09 -46.76 2.32
C MET A 226 -29.26 -45.97 2.92
N LEU A 227 -30.44 -46.55 2.67
CA LEU A 227 -31.82 -46.10 2.82
C LEU A 227 -32.36 -46.42 4.23
N LEU A 228 -33.30 -45.56 4.68
CA LEU A 228 -34.57 -45.83 5.41
C LEU A 228 -34.59 -46.81 6.60
N VAL A 229 -34.95 -46.30 7.78
CA VAL A 229 -36.34 -46.30 8.33
C VAL A 229 -36.55 -44.99 9.08
#